data_AF-A0A955IEE2-F1
#
_entry.id   AF-A0A955IEE2-F1
#
_cell.length_a   1.000
_cell.length_b   1.000
_cell.length_c   1.000
_cell.angle_alpha   90.00
_cell.angle_beta   90.00
_cell.angle_gamma   90.00
#
_symmetry.space_group_name_H-M   'P 1'
#
loop_
_entity.id
_entity.type
_entity.pdbx_description
1 polymer ?
#
loop_
_entity_poly.entity_id
_entity_poly.type
_entity_poly.pdbx_seq_one_letter_code
_entity_poly.pdbx_strand_id
1 'polypeptide(L)'
;MPTLRLLNTLTKTTEPFRPIDPGGRLVRFYSCGPTVYDYAHIGNFRSFLNADVLRRTLELLGFEVRHVMNITDVGHMTDDAAADGGGEDKMQVAARRLADAKKSGKLPPGVDIDPGDPYAIADFYADAFLEDARQLGLKVAEEAVEHPELMPRPTQFVKEMIDLVSRLIEGGHAYVAADGVVYFDVRSYPEYGRLSGNTLDSLRAGEGGRVSETNQAMKRH
;
A
#
# COMPACT_ATOMS: atom_id res chain seq x y z
N MET A 1 -22.74 12.16 -24.74
CA MET A 1 -22.77 11.70 -23.33
C MET A 1 -22.10 12.75 -22.46
N PRO A 2 -22.55 12.95 -21.21
CA PRO A 2 -21.89 13.88 -20.29
C PRO A 2 -20.45 13.43 -20.03
N THR A 3 -19.52 14.39 -19.95
CA THR A 3 -18.11 14.13 -19.61
C THR A 3 -18.01 13.58 -18.18
N LEU A 4 -17.32 12.45 -17.98
CA LEU A 4 -17.03 11.92 -16.65
C LEU A 4 -16.31 12.98 -15.81
N ARG A 5 -16.73 13.15 -14.56
CA ARG A 5 -16.08 14.05 -13.61
C ARG A 5 -15.76 13.30 -12.33
N LEU A 6 -14.57 13.52 -11.79
CA LEU A 6 -14.09 12.86 -10.56
C LEU A 6 -13.71 13.92 -9.52
N LEU A 7 -13.94 13.61 -8.25
CA LEU A 7 -13.40 14.40 -7.14
C LEU A 7 -11.89 14.17 -7.08
N ASN A 8 -11.12 15.24 -7.28
CA ASN A 8 -9.68 15.21 -7.16
C ASN A 8 -9.27 15.62 -5.74
N THR A 9 -8.78 14.68 -4.93
CA THR A 9 -8.35 14.94 -3.55
C THR A 9 -7.31 16.05 -3.44
N LEU A 10 -6.42 16.19 -4.45
CA LEU A 10 -5.37 17.21 -4.45
C LEU A 10 -5.93 18.63 -4.53
N THR A 11 -6.99 18.84 -5.30
CA THR A 11 -7.62 20.16 -5.49
C THR A 11 -8.88 20.34 -4.66
N LYS A 12 -9.41 19.23 -4.11
CA LYS A 12 -10.69 19.15 -3.39
C LYS A 12 -11.89 19.60 -4.24
N THR A 13 -11.78 19.48 -5.56
CA THR A 13 -12.83 19.86 -6.50
C THR A 13 -13.18 18.73 -7.46
N THR A 14 -14.39 18.76 -8.00
CA THR A 14 -14.83 17.81 -9.03
C THR A 14 -14.42 18.29 -10.41
N GLU A 15 -13.48 17.59 -11.03
CA GLU A 15 -12.83 17.97 -12.29
C GLU A 15 -13.24 17.04 -13.44
N PRO A 16 -13.27 17.54 -14.70
CA PRO A 16 -13.43 16.66 -15.86
C PRO A 16 -12.29 15.65 -15.94
N PHE A 17 -12.63 14.36 -16.02
CA PHE A 17 -11.65 13.30 -16.19
C PHE A 17 -11.12 13.28 -17.63
N ARG A 18 -9.79 13.22 -17.77
CA ARG A 18 -9.09 13.05 -19.05
C ARG A 18 -7.91 12.09 -18.85
N PRO A 19 -7.79 11.00 -19.63
CA PRO A 19 -6.62 10.14 -19.55
C PRO A 19 -5.37 10.88 -20.03
N ILE A 20 -4.21 10.46 -19.51
CA ILE A 20 -2.90 10.95 -19.97
C ILE A 20 -2.52 10.41 -21.36
N ASP A 21 -3.14 9.32 -21.79
CA ASP A 21 -2.95 8.74 -23.12
C ASP A 21 -3.32 9.75 -24.22
N PRO A 22 -2.40 10.07 -25.16
CA PRO A 22 -2.69 10.98 -26.27
C PRO A 22 -3.85 10.52 -27.16
N GLY A 23 -4.08 9.20 -27.26
CA GLY A 23 -5.21 8.62 -27.99
C GLY A 23 -6.56 8.80 -27.30
N GLY A 24 -6.57 9.28 -26.05
CA GLY A 24 -7.78 9.54 -25.27
C GLY A 24 -8.53 8.27 -24.86
N ARG A 25 -7.92 7.08 -24.99
CA ARG A 25 -8.61 5.80 -24.82
C ARG A 25 -8.06 4.95 -23.68
N LEU A 26 -6.75 4.97 -23.46
CA LEU A 26 -6.13 4.16 -22.41
C LEU A 26 -6.11 4.89 -21.07
N VAL A 27 -6.76 4.31 -20.06
CA VAL A 27 -6.68 4.72 -18.66
C VAL A 27 -5.77 3.76 -17.92
N ARG A 28 -4.72 4.29 -17.29
CA ARG A 28 -3.85 3.56 -16.37
C ARG A 28 -4.08 4.11 -14.98
N PHE A 29 -4.42 3.26 -14.02
CA PHE A 29 -4.52 3.68 -12.63
C PHE A 29 -4.06 2.59 -11.67
N TYR A 30 -3.67 3.03 -10.47
CA TYR A 30 -3.19 2.20 -9.39
C TYR A 30 -4.11 2.36 -8.17
N SER A 31 -4.35 1.27 -7.43
CA SER A 31 -4.95 1.31 -6.11
C SER A 31 -4.13 0.48 -5.13
N CYS A 32 -3.99 0.93 -3.89
CA CYS A 32 -3.36 0.11 -2.85
C CYS A 32 -4.17 -1.18 -2.61
N GLY A 33 -3.50 -2.32 -2.56
CA GLY A 33 -4.10 -3.59 -2.18
C GLY A 33 -3.85 -3.98 -0.73
N PRO A 34 -4.00 -5.27 -0.37
CA PRO A 34 -3.92 -5.72 1.02
C PRO A 34 -2.48 -5.78 1.53
N THR A 35 -2.34 -5.85 2.86
CA THR A 35 -1.12 -6.31 3.51
C THR A 35 -1.39 -7.69 4.10
N VAL A 36 -0.63 -8.69 3.70
CA VAL A 36 -0.99 -10.11 3.85
C VAL A 36 -0.41 -10.74 5.12
N TYR A 37 -0.73 -10.13 6.27
CA TYR A 37 -0.39 -10.65 7.60
C TYR A 37 -1.64 -11.09 8.39
N ASP A 38 -2.84 -10.83 7.86
CA ASP A 38 -4.12 -11.27 8.43
C ASP A 38 -5.16 -11.37 7.30
N TYR A 39 -6.33 -11.93 7.61
CA TYR A 39 -7.45 -11.94 6.68
C TYR A 39 -7.92 -10.51 6.38
N ALA A 40 -8.15 -10.22 5.10
CA ALA A 40 -8.78 -8.97 4.69
C ALA A 40 -10.21 -8.91 5.23
N HIS A 41 -10.58 -7.80 5.86
CA HIS A 41 -11.91 -7.62 6.43
C HIS A 41 -12.83 -6.83 5.49
N ILE A 42 -14.14 -6.79 5.79
CA ILE A 42 -15.15 -6.09 4.97
C ILE A 42 -14.82 -4.62 4.66
N GLY A 43 -14.15 -3.92 5.58
CA GLY A 43 -13.67 -2.56 5.37
C GLY A 43 -12.62 -2.44 4.26
N ASN A 44 -11.74 -3.44 4.09
CA ASN A 44 -10.77 -3.48 3.00
C ASN A 44 -11.49 -3.72 1.68
N PHE A 45 -12.36 -4.74 1.64
CA PHE A 45 -13.12 -5.08 0.43
C PHE A 45 -14.02 -3.95 -0.06
N ARG A 46 -14.59 -3.13 0.83
CA ARG A 46 -15.30 -1.91 0.42
C ARG A 46 -14.42 -0.99 -0.43
N SER A 47 -13.16 -0.80 -0.04
CA SER A 47 -12.21 0.06 -0.79
C SER A 47 -11.80 -0.58 -2.12
N PHE A 48 -11.55 -1.89 -2.14
CA PHE A 48 -11.20 -2.61 -3.36
C PHE A 48 -12.34 -2.62 -4.37
N LEU A 49 -13.58 -2.85 -3.90
CA LEU A 49 -14.79 -2.78 -4.73
C LEU A 49 -15.04 -1.37 -5.27
N ASN A 50 -14.74 -0.31 -4.52
CA ASN A 50 -14.87 1.06 -5.05
C ASN A 50 -13.93 1.29 -6.24
N ALA A 51 -12.70 0.77 -6.19
CA ALA A 51 -11.77 0.83 -7.32
C ALA A 51 -12.27 0.02 -8.52
N ASP A 52 -12.85 -1.16 -8.26
CA ASP A 52 -13.45 -2.02 -9.30
C ASP A 52 -14.68 -1.36 -9.95
N VAL A 53 -15.54 -0.70 -9.17
CA VAL A 53 -16.68 0.09 -9.70
C VAL A 53 -16.20 1.24 -10.58
N LEU A 54 -15.13 1.95 -10.16
CA LEU A 54 -14.53 3.00 -11.00
C LEU A 54 -14.02 2.40 -12.31
N ARG A 55 -13.27 1.29 -12.26
CA ARG A 55 -12.80 0.56 -13.44
C ARG A 55 -13.95 0.20 -14.39
N ARG A 56 -15.00 -0.45 -13.89
CA ARG A 56 -16.16 -0.86 -14.70
C ARG A 56 -16.91 0.34 -15.29
N THR A 57 -16.97 1.45 -14.55
CA THR A 57 -17.54 2.70 -15.05
C THR A 57 -16.74 3.27 -16.22
N LEU A 58 -15.40 3.25 -16.13
CA LEU A 58 -14.53 3.69 -17.21
C LEU A 58 -14.66 2.79 -18.45
N GLU A 59 -14.68 1.46 -18.25
CA GLU A 59 -14.89 0.49 -19.33
C GLU A 59 -16.25 0.69 -20.00
N LEU A 60 -17.33 0.93 -19.24
CA LEU A 60 -18.67 1.22 -19.76
C LEU A 60 -18.70 2.50 -20.61
N LEU A 61 -17.87 3.49 -20.26
CA LEU A 61 -17.72 4.74 -21.01
C LEU A 61 -16.82 4.57 -22.26
N GLY A 62 -16.31 3.37 -22.52
CA GLY A 62 -15.52 3.04 -23.72
C GLY A 62 -14.02 3.23 -23.57
N PHE A 63 -13.51 3.41 -22.34
CA PHE A 63 -12.07 3.42 -22.08
C PHE A 63 -11.51 2.00 -22.03
N GLU A 64 -10.28 1.83 -22.51
CA GLU A 64 -9.44 0.69 -22.18
C GLU A 64 -8.80 0.95 -20.82
N VAL A 65 -8.87 0.00 -19.89
CA VAL A 65 -8.41 0.20 -18.53
C VAL A 65 -7.33 -0.79 -18.16
N ARG A 66 -6.18 -0.28 -17.75
CA ARG A 66 -5.12 -1.05 -17.08
C ARG A 66 -5.07 -0.63 -15.61
N HIS A 67 -5.59 -1.51 -14.76
CA HIS A 67 -5.65 -1.33 -13.31
C HIS A 67 -4.59 -2.20 -12.64
N VAL A 68 -3.73 -1.59 -11.82
CA VAL A 68 -2.73 -2.31 -10.99
C VAL A 68 -3.12 -2.19 -9.50
N MET A 69 -3.03 -3.29 -8.77
CA MET A 69 -3.26 -3.35 -7.31
C MET A 69 -2.21 -4.23 -6.65
N ASN A 70 -1.28 -3.65 -5.88
CA ASN A 70 -0.21 -4.42 -5.24
C ASN A 70 -0.71 -5.41 -4.16
N ILE A 71 0.10 -6.40 -3.81
CA ILE A 71 -0.07 -7.22 -2.60
C ILE A 71 1.15 -6.95 -1.70
N THR A 72 0.94 -6.38 -0.52
CA THR A 72 2.04 -6.03 0.39
C THR A 72 2.42 -7.24 1.24
N ASP A 73 3.50 -7.91 0.85
CA ASP A 73 3.98 -9.18 1.43
C ASP A 73 5.23 -9.02 2.32
N VAL A 74 5.72 -7.79 2.48
CA VAL A 74 6.83 -7.47 3.37
C VAL A 74 6.68 -6.05 3.93
N GLY A 75 7.15 -5.88 5.16
CA GLY A 75 7.10 -4.61 5.88
C GLY A 75 5.72 -4.31 6.48
N HIS A 76 5.56 -3.06 6.92
CA HIS A 76 4.43 -2.51 7.65
C HIS A 76 4.51 -2.75 9.18
N MET A 77 4.79 -1.67 9.92
CA MET A 77 4.90 -1.67 11.39
C MET A 77 3.50 -1.61 12.03
N THR A 78 3.33 -2.13 13.24
CA THR A 78 2.01 -2.17 13.91
C THR A 78 1.42 -0.80 14.25
N ASP A 79 2.25 0.25 14.35
CA ASP A 79 1.79 1.57 14.72
C ASP A 79 1.69 2.51 13.50
N ASP A 80 0.52 2.51 12.86
CA ASP A 80 0.21 3.42 11.75
C ASP A 80 0.05 4.89 12.21
N ALA A 81 0.01 5.13 13.54
CA ALA A 81 -0.15 6.47 14.14
C ALA A 81 1.19 7.14 14.49
N ALA A 82 2.29 6.40 14.50
CA ALA A 82 3.60 6.91 14.85
C ALA A 82 4.41 7.16 13.57
N ALA A 83 4.69 8.43 13.25
CA ALA A 83 5.47 8.83 12.07
C ALA A 83 6.94 8.36 12.10
N ASP A 84 7.35 7.66 13.15
CA ASP A 84 8.64 7.02 13.36
C ASP A 84 8.69 5.53 13.01
N GLY A 85 7.56 4.92 12.61
CA GLY A 85 7.52 3.48 12.39
C GLY A 85 7.70 2.70 13.69
N GLY A 86 7.31 3.27 14.83
CA GLY A 86 7.18 2.51 16.07
C GLY A 86 6.23 1.31 15.92
N GLY A 87 6.40 0.30 16.76
CA GLY A 87 5.59 -0.93 16.76
C GLY A 87 6.38 -2.21 16.47
N GLU A 88 5.75 -3.37 16.71
CA GLU A 88 6.29 -4.65 16.24
C GLU A 88 6.04 -4.77 14.72
N ASP A 89 6.84 -5.57 14.02
CA ASP A 89 6.59 -5.89 12.62
C ASP A 89 5.29 -6.70 12.49
N LYS A 90 4.36 -6.27 11.60
CA LYS A 90 3.03 -6.91 11.49
C LYS A 90 3.13 -8.38 11.03
N MET A 91 4.16 -8.76 10.26
CA MET A 91 4.42 -10.16 9.89
C MET A 91 4.88 -10.98 11.09
N GLN A 92 5.71 -10.41 11.97
CA GLN A 92 6.09 -11.09 13.23
C GLN A 92 4.90 -11.30 14.16
N VAL A 93 3.97 -10.34 14.23
CA VAL A 93 2.72 -10.49 14.98
C VAL A 93 1.86 -11.60 14.35
N ALA A 94 1.76 -11.66 13.03
CA ALA A 94 1.05 -12.71 12.32
C ALA A 94 1.64 -14.10 12.56
N ALA A 95 2.97 -14.22 12.54
CA ALA A 95 3.69 -15.45 12.87
C ALA A 95 3.30 -15.97 14.26
N ARG A 96 3.27 -15.09 15.27
CA ARG A 96 2.82 -15.47 16.63
C ARG A 96 1.36 -15.91 16.65
N ARG A 97 0.47 -15.16 15.98
CA ARG A 97 -0.96 -15.51 15.90
C ARG A 97 -1.19 -16.86 15.24
N LEU A 98 -0.50 -17.15 14.14
CA LEU A 98 -0.58 -18.43 13.44
C LEU A 98 0.00 -19.57 14.28
N ALA A 99 1.10 -19.35 14.98
CA ALA A 99 1.66 -20.32 15.92
C ALA A 99 0.66 -20.66 17.04
N ASP A 100 -0.03 -19.67 17.59
CA ASP A 100 -1.05 -19.86 18.63
C ASP A 100 -2.32 -20.52 18.07
N ALA A 101 -2.74 -20.18 16.85
CA ALA A 101 -3.84 -20.84 16.14
C ALA A 101 -3.52 -22.32 15.84
N LYS A 102 -2.27 -22.63 15.45
CA LYS A 102 -1.78 -24.00 15.22
C LYS A 102 -1.80 -24.82 16.52
N LYS A 103 -1.32 -24.25 17.62
CA LYS A 103 -1.35 -24.89 18.95
C LYS A 103 -2.77 -25.10 19.49
N SER A 104 -3.68 -24.16 19.22
CA SER A 104 -5.06 -24.21 19.71
C SER A 104 -6.04 -24.94 18.78
N GLY A 105 -5.57 -25.47 17.63
CA GLY A 105 -6.42 -26.19 16.67
C GLY A 105 -7.45 -25.30 15.97
N LYS A 106 -7.25 -23.98 15.95
CA LYS A 106 -8.16 -23.00 15.33
C LYS A 106 -7.86 -22.72 13.86
N LEU A 107 -6.76 -23.27 13.34
CA LEU A 107 -6.49 -23.20 11.90
C LEU A 107 -7.54 -24.01 11.13
N PRO A 108 -7.94 -23.55 9.92
CA PRO A 108 -8.80 -24.34 9.05
C PRO A 108 -8.20 -25.74 8.83
N PRO A 109 -9.04 -26.79 8.72
CA PRO A 109 -8.56 -28.15 8.46
C PRO A 109 -7.68 -28.20 7.22
N GLY A 110 -6.49 -28.80 7.32
CA GLY A 110 -5.56 -28.97 6.20
C GLY A 110 -4.55 -27.84 6.00
N VAL A 111 -4.58 -26.79 6.81
CA VAL A 111 -3.59 -25.70 6.76
C VAL A 111 -2.32 -26.11 7.53
N ASP A 112 -1.23 -26.36 6.81
CA ASP A 112 0.11 -26.58 7.37
C ASP A 112 1.07 -25.49 6.90
N ILE A 113 1.16 -24.42 7.70
CA ILE A 113 2.06 -23.29 7.47
C ILE A 113 3.17 -23.36 8.53
N ASP A 114 4.41 -23.04 8.13
CA ASP A 114 5.50 -22.77 9.06
C ASP A 114 5.40 -21.33 9.57
N PRO A 115 5.08 -21.09 10.85
CA PRO A 115 5.03 -19.74 11.41
C PRO A 115 6.41 -19.06 11.45
N GLY A 116 7.50 -19.80 11.26
CA GLY A 116 8.86 -19.26 11.15
C GLY A 116 9.20 -18.72 9.76
N ASP A 117 8.38 -19.02 8.74
CA ASP A 117 8.59 -18.58 7.36
C ASP A 117 7.65 -17.42 7.01
N PRO A 118 8.14 -16.16 6.96
CA PRO A 118 7.30 -15.01 6.63
C PRO A 118 6.73 -15.09 5.21
N TYR A 119 7.38 -15.77 4.27
CA TYR A 119 6.84 -15.94 2.92
C TYR A 119 5.64 -16.87 2.92
N ALA A 120 5.71 -17.99 3.66
CA ALA A 120 4.58 -18.92 3.79
C ALA A 120 3.35 -18.25 4.43
N ILE A 121 3.57 -17.36 5.40
CA ILE A 121 2.50 -16.55 6.01
C ILE A 121 1.88 -15.61 4.99
N ALA A 122 2.73 -14.86 4.26
CA ALA A 122 2.28 -13.92 3.25
C ALA A 122 1.49 -14.61 2.14
N ASP A 123 1.98 -15.75 1.65
CA ASP A 123 1.31 -16.54 0.62
C ASP A 123 -0.04 -17.05 1.09
N PHE A 124 -0.14 -17.56 2.31
CA PHE A 124 -1.41 -18.01 2.85
C PHE A 124 -2.49 -16.92 2.88
N TYR A 125 -2.15 -15.74 3.42
CA TYR A 125 -3.10 -14.64 3.49
C TYR A 125 -3.35 -13.98 2.12
N ALA A 126 -2.37 -13.99 1.22
CA ALA A 126 -2.55 -13.56 -0.17
C ALA A 126 -3.53 -14.48 -0.90
N ASP A 127 -3.40 -15.80 -0.74
CA ASP A 127 -4.29 -16.79 -1.36
C ASP A 127 -5.72 -16.64 -0.84
N ALA A 128 -5.89 -16.48 0.48
CA ALA A 128 -7.19 -16.22 1.08
C ALA A 128 -7.83 -14.92 0.54
N PHE A 129 -7.05 -13.83 0.45
CA PHE A 129 -7.52 -12.58 -0.15
C PHE A 129 -7.91 -12.76 -1.63
N LEU A 130 -7.10 -13.46 -2.42
CA LEU A 130 -7.36 -13.68 -3.84
C LEU A 130 -8.59 -14.57 -4.07
N GLU A 131 -8.82 -15.56 -3.21
CA GLU A 131 -10.05 -16.34 -3.21
C GLU A 131 -11.28 -15.44 -3.01
N ASP A 132 -11.32 -14.67 -1.93
CA ASP A 132 -12.42 -13.75 -1.63
C ASP A 132 -12.61 -12.69 -2.74
N ALA A 133 -11.50 -12.11 -3.22
CA ALA A 133 -11.51 -11.11 -4.29
C ALA A 133 -12.13 -11.67 -5.59
N ARG A 134 -11.80 -12.91 -5.95
CA ARG A 134 -12.40 -13.59 -7.12
C ARG A 134 -13.87 -13.94 -6.89
N GLN A 135 -14.24 -14.38 -5.69
CA GLN A 135 -15.65 -14.63 -5.36
C GLN A 135 -16.52 -13.36 -5.47
N LEU A 136 -15.94 -12.20 -5.15
CA LEU A 136 -16.56 -10.89 -5.29
C LEU A 136 -16.48 -10.31 -6.73
N GLY A 137 -15.80 -10.99 -7.65
CA GLY A 137 -15.68 -10.58 -9.05
C GLY A 137 -14.78 -9.35 -9.27
N LEU A 138 -13.75 -9.15 -8.43
CA LEU A 138 -12.77 -8.08 -8.64
C LEU A 138 -11.96 -8.38 -9.90
N LYS A 139 -12.12 -7.54 -10.93
CA LYS A 139 -11.49 -7.79 -12.24
C LYS A 139 -9.97 -7.86 -12.18
N VAL A 140 -9.35 -7.04 -11.32
CA VAL A 140 -7.89 -7.05 -11.14
C VAL A 140 -7.38 -8.39 -10.60
N ALA A 141 -8.13 -9.05 -9.71
CA ALA A 141 -7.78 -10.35 -9.16
C ALA A 141 -8.05 -11.50 -10.14
N GLU A 142 -9.11 -11.38 -10.96
CA GLU A 142 -9.39 -12.33 -12.04
C GLU A 142 -8.29 -12.28 -13.12
N GLU A 143 -7.92 -11.09 -13.57
CA GLU A 143 -6.92 -10.91 -14.63
C GLU A 143 -5.51 -11.26 -14.16
N ALA A 144 -5.21 -11.09 -12.87
CA ALA A 144 -3.91 -11.42 -12.30
C ALA A 144 -3.54 -12.91 -12.42
N VAL A 145 -4.51 -13.79 -12.70
CA VAL A 145 -4.25 -15.22 -12.98
C VAL A 145 -3.37 -15.38 -14.22
N GLU A 146 -3.64 -14.62 -15.28
CA GLU A 146 -2.87 -14.64 -16.53
C GLU A 146 -1.83 -13.49 -16.59
N HIS A 147 -2.05 -12.44 -15.80
CA HIS A 147 -1.25 -11.20 -15.77
C HIS A 147 -0.78 -10.87 -14.35
N PRO A 148 0.11 -11.68 -13.75
CA PRO A 148 0.55 -11.49 -12.37
C PRO A 148 1.20 -10.12 -12.12
N GLU A 149 1.71 -9.44 -13.14
CA GLU A 149 2.25 -8.08 -13.05
C GLU A 149 1.20 -7.01 -12.70
N LEU A 150 -0.09 -7.32 -12.80
CA LEU A 150 -1.17 -6.44 -12.34
C LEU A 150 -1.30 -6.42 -10.81
N MET A 151 -0.77 -7.44 -10.13
CA MET A 151 -0.74 -7.52 -8.68
C MET A 151 0.67 -7.73 -8.12
N PRO A 152 1.58 -6.75 -8.33
CA PRO A 152 2.98 -6.88 -7.95
C PRO A 152 3.15 -6.97 -6.43
N ARG A 153 4.17 -7.70 -6.00
CA ARG A 153 4.57 -7.81 -4.60
C ARG A 153 5.85 -7.01 -4.32
N PRO A 154 5.96 -6.20 -3.26
CA PRO A 154 7.18 -5.45 -2.95
C PRO A 154 8.45 -6.31 -2.91
N THR A 155 8.39 -7.56 -2.42
CA THR A 155 9.53 -8.49 -2.43
C THR A 155 10.12 -8.73 -3.82
N GLN A 156 9.33 -8.60 -4.88
CA GLN A 156 9.76 -8.78 -6.27
C GLN A 156 10.45 -7.53 -6.84
N PHE A 157 10.31 -6.37 -6.19
CA PHE A 157 10.79 -5.07 -6.68
C PHE A 157 11.83 -4.42 -5.75
N VAL A 158 12.47 -5.22 -4.89
CA VAL A 158 13.48 -4.72 -3.92
C VAL A 158 14.62 -3.98 -4.63
N LYS A 159 15.05 -4.49 -5.79
CA LYS A 159 16.11 -3.86 -6.57
C LYS A 159 15.70 -2.48 -7.07
N GLU A 160 14.52 -2.35 -7.65
CA GLU A 160 13.96 -1.10 -8.17
C GLU A 160 13.72 -0.09 -7.04
N MET A 161 13.31 -0.56 -5.86
CA MET A 161 13.19 0.27 -4.67
C MET A 161 14.55 0.79 -4.22
N ILE A 162 15.59 -0.05 -4.18
CA ILE A 162 16.97 0.39 -3.89
C ILE A 162 17.43 1.42 -4.93
N ASP A 163 17.22 1.18 -6.22
CA ASP A 163 17.61 2.09 -7.29
C ASP A 163 16.90 3.46 -7.19
N LEU A 164 15.63 3.47 -6.76
CA LEU A 164 14.90 4.72 -6.46
C LEU A 164 15.50 5.43 -5.24
N VAL A 165 15.74 4.72 -4.15
CA VAL A 165 16.31 5.28 -2.92
C VAL A 165 17.70 5.86 -3.18
N SER A 166 18.56 5.17 -3.93
CA SER A 166 19.88 5.67 -4.31
C SER A 166 19.78 6.99 -5.10
N ARG A 167 18.87 7.09 -6.07
CA ARG A 167 18.64 8.35 -6.80
C ARG A 167 18.13 9.47 -5.90
N LEU A 168 17.32 9.17 -4.89
CA LEU A 168 16.87 10.16 -3.91
C LEU A 168 18.04 10.65 -3.04
N ILE A 169 18.96 9.77 -2.65
CA ILE A 169 20.17 10.15 -1.92
C ILE A 169 21.06 11.04 -2.80
N GLU A 170 21.35 10.61 -4.04
CA GLU A 170 22.15 11.37 -5.00
C GLU A 170 21.55 12.75 -5.31
N GLY A 171 20.21 12.83 -5.39
CA GLY A 171 19.47 14.07 -5.59
C GLY A 171 19.35 14.95 -4.34
N GLY A 172 19.90 14.55 -3.20
CA GLY A 172 19.81 15.32 -1.95
C GLY A 172 18.42 15.31 -1.30
N HIS A 173 17.55 14.37 -1.71
CA HIS A 173 16.19 14.20 -1.19
C HIS A 173 16.07 13.11 -0.11
N ALA A 174 17.12 12.33 0.11
CA ALA A 174 17.20 11.34 1.17
C ALA A 174 18.60 11.33 1.81
N TYR A 175 18.69 10.79 3.03
CA TYR A 175 19.95 10.67 3.77
C TYR A 175 19.97 9.41 4.61
N VAL A 176 21.17 8.88 4.84
CA VAL A 176 21.41 7.77 5.77
C VAL A 176 21.55 8.35 7.18
N ALA A 177 20.74 7.87 8.12
CA ALA A 177 20.83 8.23 9.54
C ALA A 177 21.89 7.38 10.26
N ALA A 178 22.15 7.70 11.54
CA ALA A 178 23.22 7.07 12.31
C ALA A 178 22.99 5.58 12.60
N ASP A 179 21.75 5.10 12.53
CA ASP A 179 21.36 3.68 12.62
C ASP A 179 21.53 2.92 11.29
N GLY A 180 21.94 3.59 10.22
CA GLY A 180 22.06 3.02 8.88
C GLY A 180 20.74 2.97 8.10
N VAL A 181 19.64 3.48 8.65
CA VAL A 181 18.35 3.57 7.95
C VAL A 181 18.34 4.79 7.02
N VAL A 182 17.75 4.65 5.84
CA VAL A 182 17.57 5.77 4.91
C VAL A 182 16.25 6.47 5.15
N TYR A 183 16.29 7.78 5.35
CA TYR A 183 15.12 8.63 5.53
C TYR A 183 14.99 9.63 4.37
N PHE A 184 13.75 9.98 4.01
CA PHE A 184 13.46 11.07 3.08
C PHE A 184 13.56 12.43 3.81
N ASP A 185 14.28 13.41 3.24
CA ASP A 185 14.31 14.77 3.76
C ASP A 185 13.09 15.54 3.25
N VAL A 186 12.04 15.59 4.06
CA VAL A 186 10.78 16.26 3.73
C VAL A 186 10.96 17.75 3.38
N ARG A 187 12.01 18.42 3.89
CA ARG A 187 12.29 19.82 3.58
C ARG A 187 12.87 20.00 2.18
N SER A 188 13.44 18.95 1.61
CA SER A 188 13.93 18.96 0.24
C SER A 188 12.80 19.00 -0.81
N TYR A 189 11.55 18.80 -0.38
CA TYR A 189 10.37 18.79 -1.24
C TYR A 189 9.33 19.83 -0.78
N PRO A 190 9.35 21.05 -1.35
CA PRO A 190 8.50 22.16 -0.91
C PRO A 190 6.98 21.89 -0.96
N GLU A 191 6.54 20.96 -1.81
CA GLU A 191 5.13 20.58 -1.94
C GLU A 191 4.69 19.47 -0.96
N TYR A 192 5.55 19.09 0.00
CA TYR A 192 5.20 18.08 0.99
C TYR A 192 3.94 18.45 1.78
N GLY A 193 3.03 17.49 1.96
CA GLY A 193 1.76 17.70 2.64
C GLY A 193 0.64 18.27 1.77
N ARG A 194 0.88 18.63 0.50
CA ARG A 194 -0.14 19.22 -0.40
C ARG A 194 -1.41 18.37 -0.56
N LEU A 195 -1.29 17.04 -0.52
CA LEU A 195 -2.43 16.12 -0.68
C LEU A 195 -3.31 16.03 0.58
N SER A 196 -2.70 15.87 1.76
CA SER A 196 -3.42 15.72 3.03
C SER A 196 -3.79 17.05 3.68
N GLY A 197 -3.04 18.11 3.37
CA GLY A 197 -3.04 19.37 4.10
C GLY A 197 -2.15 19.36 5.35
N ASN A 198 -1.51 18.23 5.69
CA ASN A 198 -0.59 18.14 6.82
C ASN A 198 0.77 18.72 6.43
N THR A 199 0.94 20.02 6.67
CA THR A 199 2.20 20.74 6.45
C THR A 199 3.24 20.39 7.51
N LEU A 200 4.52 20.70 7.23
CA LEU A 200 5.62 20.55 8.19
C LEU A 200 5.34 21.28 9.52
N ASP A 201 4.75 22.47 9.45
CA ASP A 201 4.37 23.26 10.64
C ASP A 201 3.29 22.56 11.48
N SER A 202 2.35 21.86 10.82
CA SER A 202 1.29 21.09 11.49
C SER A 202 1.82 19.80 12.13
N LEU A 203 2.83 19.18 11.53
CA LEU A 203 3.50 18.00 12.09
C LEU A 203 4.26 18.36 13.37
N ARG A 204 4.99 19.48 13.39
CA ARG A 204 5.68 20.01 14.59
C ARG A 204 4.72 20.39 15.71
N ALA A 205 3.54 20.90 15.40
CA ALA A 205 2.52 21.25 16.39
C ALA A 205 1.79 20.01 16.96
N GLY A 206 1.77 18.90 16.23
CA GLY A 206 1.19 17.61 16.65
C GLY A 206 2.16 16.71 17.43
N GLU A 207 3.44 17.07 17.53
CA GLU A 207 4.53 16.37 18.25
C GLU A 207 4.40 16.42 19.80
N GLY A 208 3.19 16.68 20.32
CA GLY A 208 2.89 16.65 21.75
C GLY A 208 2.85 15.23 22.32
N GLY A 209 4.02 14.73 22.76
CA GLY A 209 4.15 13.76 23.85
C GLY A 209 3.88 12.27 23.55
N ARG A 210 3.79 11.85 22.28
CA ARG A 210 3.55 10.43 21.91
C ARG A 210 4.63 9.78 21.05
N VAL A 211 5.78 10.44 20.85
CA VAL A 211 6.90 9.92 20.06
C VAL A 211 8.08 9.68 21.01
N SER A 212 8.75 8.53 20.86
CA SER A 212 9.98 8.22 21.59
C SER A 212 11.05 9.30 21.33
N GLU A 213 11.58 9.92 22.38
CA GLU A 213 12.65 10.93 22.30
C GLU A 213 13.88 10.41 21.54
N THR A 214 14.10 9.09 21.54
CA THR A 214 15.24 8.44 20.89
C THR A 214 15.14 8.48 19.36
N ASN A 215 13.93 8.40 18.80
CA ASN A 215 13.71 8.40 17.34
C ASN A 215 13.71 9.82 16.75
N GLN A 216 13.39 10.84 17.55
CA GLN A 216 13.35 12.24 17.09
C GLN A 216 14.75 12.83 16.88
N ALA A 217 15.73 12.46 17.73
CA ALA A 217 17.10 12.98 17.62
C ALA A 217 17.82 12.61 16.31
N MET A 218 17.29 11.62 15.58
CA MET A 218 17.92 11.04 14.38
C MET A 218 17.39 11.61 13.07
N LYS A 219 16.25 12.34 13.12
CA LYS A 219 15.59 12.88 11.95
C LYS A 219 15.95 14.34 11.73
N ARG A 220 16.27 14.68 10.48
CA ARG A 220 16.38 16.06 10.02
C ARG A 220 14.97 16.66 9.94
N HIS A 221 14.61 17.47 10.94
CA HIS A 221 13.37 18.26 10.96
C HIS A 221 13.45 19.54 10.15
#